data_AF-A0A2S9YMG3-F1
#
_entry.id   AF-A0A2S9YMG3-F1
#
_cell.length_a   1.000
_cell.length_b   1.000
_cell.length_c   1.000
_cell.angle_alpha   90.00
_cell.angle_beta   90.00
_cell.angle_gamma   90.00
#
_symmetry.space_group_name_H-M   'P 1'
#
loop_
_entity.id
_entity.type
_entity.pdbx_description
1 polymer ?
#
loop_
_entity_poly.entity_id
_entity_poly.type
_entity_poly.pdbx_seq_one_letter_code
_entity_poly.pdbx_strand_id
1 'polypeptide(L)'
;MLDRIRAWLGPAPQAGDSEATSGSELDAELEVRLKMIARAQAKISLRLDEITELVGANHRAVLERLTAPTQAPTETLDEVLDALDRLDDARRSLGADQAAVADGLAGISLRLERFIAARGLRRHADTGAPPQGQRFRIVGTEDDPALADGVVTRVVRSAATRGDELIREGEVIVNRRAP
;
A
#
# COMPACT_ATOMS: atom_id res chain seq x y z
N MET A 1 40.00 -77.48 -33.32
CA MET A 1 39.84 -76.05 -33.01
C MET A 1 38.51 -75.71 -32.31
N LEU A 2 37.53 -76.62 -32.29
CA LEU A 2 36.23 -76.42 -31.62
C LEU A 2 36.20 -76.85 -30.13
N ASP A 3 37.15 -77.66 -29.67
CA ASP A 3 37.17 -78.15 -28.27
C ASP A 3 37.73 -77.16 -27.24
N ARG A 4 38.43 -76.10 -27.66
CA ARG A 4 38.88 -75.04 -26.73
C ARG A 4 37.79 -74.02 -26.40
N ILE A 5 36.71 -73.94 -27.19
CA ILE A 5 35.63 -72.98 -26.97
C ILE A 5 34.64 -73.47 -25.89
N ARG A 6 34.55 -74.79 -25.68
CA ARG A 6 33.63 -75.40 -24.72
C ARG A 6 34.08 -75.33 -23.26
N ALA A 7 35.34 -74.97 -23.00
CA ALA A 7 35.90 -74.87 -21.65
C ALA A 7 35.76 -73.49 -21.01
N TRP A 8 35.35 -72.47 -21.77
CA TRP A 8 35.19 -71.08 -21.28
C TRP A 8 33.73 -70.70 -21.03
N LEU A 9 32.80 -71.41 -21.67
CA LEU A 9 31.37 -71.36 -21.36
C LEU A 9 31.11 -72.48 -20.36
N GLY A 10 30.95 -72.13 -19.09
CA GLY A 10 30.53 -73.06 -18.04
C GLY A 10 29.28 -73.87 -18.43
N PRO A 11 28.94 -74.92 -17.65
CA PRO A 11 27.82 -75.80 -17.99
C PRO A 11 26.56 -74.99 -18.30
N ALA A 12 25.91 -75.31 -19.42
CA ALA A 12 24.68 -74.68 -19.85
C ALA A 12 23.68 -74.66 -18.66
N PRO A 13 23.09 -73.50 -18.35
CA PRO A 13 22.13 -73.42 -17.25
C PRO A 13 21.00 -74.39 -17.54
N GLN A 14 20.70 -75.24 -16.56
CA GLN A 14 19.55 -76.13 -16.63
C GLN A 14 18.30 -75.25 -16.80
N ALA A 15 17.57 -75.47 -17.88
CA ALA A 15 16.22 -74.95 -18.05
C ALA A 15 15.31 -75.73 -17.09
N GLY A 16 15.14 -75.17 -15.89
CA GLY A 16 14.28 -75.71 -14.85
C GLY A 16 14.34 -74.81 -13.62
N ASP A 17 13.26 -74.06 -13.39
CA ASP A 17 12.87 -73.42 -12.13
C ASP A 17 13.65 -72.17 -11.64
N SER A 18 14.10 -71.27 -12.53
CA SER A 18 14.72 -70.00 -12.09
C SER A 18 14.07 -68.71 -12.59
N GLU A 19 13.04 -68.76 -13.44
CA GLU A 19 12.29 -67.55 -13.87
C GLU A 19 11.19 -67.14 -12.88
N ALA A 20 10.59 -68.08 -12.14
CA ALA A 20 9.51 -67.79 -11.19
C ALA A 20 10.00 -67.09 -9.91
N THR A 21 11.24 -67.37 -9.49
CA THR A 21 11.84 -66.80 -8.26
C THR A 21 12.30 -65.36 -8.46
N SER A 22 12.82 -65.02 -9.64
CA SER A 22 13.34 -63.69 -9.95
C SER A 22 12.23 -62.67 -10.21
N GLY A 23 11.10 -63.08 -10.81
CA GLY A 23 9.89 -62.26 -10.89
C GLY A 23 9.27 -61.95 -9.52
N SER A 24 9.25 -62.94 -8.62
CA SER A 24 8.74 -62.76 -7.25
C SER A 24 9.59 -61.83 -6.38
N GLU A 25 10.92 -61.82 -6.57
CA GLU A 25 11.82 -60.89 -5.87
C GLU A 25 11.69 -59.46 -6.40
N LEU A 26 11.56 -59.29 -7.72
CA LEU A 26 11.30 -57.99 -8.35
C LEU A 26 9.95 -57.40 -7.94
N ASP A 27 8.90 -58.22 -7.85
CA ASP A 27 7.59 -57.80 -7.38
C ASP A 27 7.60 -57.39 -5.90
N ALA A 28 8.33 -58.12 -5.05
CA ALA A 28 8.51 -57.77 -3.65
C ALA A 28 9.28 -56.45 -3.48
N GLU A 29 10.33 -56.22 -4.27
CA GLU A 29 11.07 -54.95 -4.23
C GLU A 29 10.24 -53.78 -4.77
N LEU A 30 9.43 -54.01 -5.80
CA LEU A 30 8.52 -53.01 -6.35
C LEU A 30 7.43 -52.64 -5.34
N GLU A 31 6.87 -53.61 -4.62
CA GLU A 31 5.90 -53.38 -3.54
C GLU A 31 6.51 -52.56 -2.39
N VAL A 32 7.76 -52.86 -2.01
CA VAL A 32 8.49 -52.10 -1.00
C VAL A 32 8.71 -50.65 -1.45
N ARG A 33 9.15 -50.43 -2.70
CA ARG A 33 9.35 -49.08 -3.26
C ARG A 33 8.05 -48.30 -3.35
N LEU A 34 6.95 -48.93 -3.76
CA LEU A 34 5.62 -48.30 -3.80
C LEU A 34 5.15 -47.89 -2.39
N LYS A 35 5.35 -48.75 -1.38
CA LYS A 35 5.05 -48.40 0.02
C LYS A 35 5.90 -47.23 0.52
N MET A 36 7.18 -47.15 0.13
CA MET A 36 8.03 -46.01 0.49
C MET A 36 7.55 -44.71 -0.17
N ILE A 37 7.21 -44.76 -1.47
CA ILE A 37 6.69 -43.61 -2.20
C ILE A 37 5.36 -43.13 -1.60
N ALA A 38 4.43 -44.04 -1.30
CA ALA A 38 3.16 -43.69 -0.67
C ALA A 38 3.34 -43.02 0.70
N ARG A 39 4.28 -43.49 1.51
CA ARG A 39 4.63 -42.85 2.80
C ARG A 39 5.24 -41.47 2.61
N ALA A 40 6.12 -41.31 1.62
CA ALA A 40 6.71 -40.01 1.31
C ALA A 40 5.66 -39.01 0.81
N GLN A 41 4.75 -39.45 -0.05
CA GLN A 41 3.63 -38.64 -0.54
C GLN A 41 2.69 -38.20 0.59
N ALA A 42 2.32 -39.11 1.51
CA ALA A 42 1.52 -38.76 2.68
C ALA A 42 2.21 -37.70 3.56
N LYS A 43 3.52 -37.82 3.77
CA LYS A 43 4.29 -36.85 4.55
C LYS A 43 4.37 -35.48 3.86
N ILE A 44 4.52 -35.46 2.53
CA ILE A 44 4.53 -34.22 1.74
C ILE A 44 3.15 -33.54 1.80
N SER A 45 2.06 -34.29 1.66
CA SER A 45 0.69 -33.76 1.73
C SER A 45 0.44 -33.04 3.06
N LEU A 46 0.80 -33.68 4.19
CA LEU A 46 0.64 -33.07 5.52
C LEU A 46 1.43 -31.76 5.66
N ARG A 47 2.63 -31.67 5.07
CA ARG A 47 3.44 -30.45 5.09
C ARG A 47 2.85 -29.35 4.21
N LEU A 48 2.22 -29.71 3.09
CA LEU A 48 1.52 -28.74 2.24
C LEU A 48 0.29 -28.17 2.95
N ASP A 49 -0.45 -29.01 3.69
CA ASP A 49 -1.59 -28.55 4.48
C ASP A 49 -1.14 -27.57 5.58
N GLU A 50 -0.07 -27.90 6.31
CA GLU A 50 0.52 -27.03 7.34
C GLU A 50 1.00 -25.67 6.77
N ILE A 51 1.67 -25.69 5.61
CA ILE A 51 2.10 -24.46 4.92
C ILE A 51 0.88 -23.63 4.48
N THR A 52 -0.16 -24.27 3.98
CA THR A 52 -1.38 -23.59 3.52
C THR A 52 -2.10 -22.90 4.68
N GLU A 53 -2.20 -23.57 5.84
CA GLU A 53 -2.76 -22.97 7.05
C GLU A 53 -1.95 -21.76 7.52
N LEU A 54 -0.60 -21.87 7.55
CA LEU A 54 0.29 -20.77 7.93
C LEU A 54 0.17 -19.58 6.98
N VAL A 55 0.14 -19.82 5.67
CA VAL A 55 -0.02 -18.76 4.66
C VAL A 55 -1.38 -18.10 4.80
N GLY A 56 -2.45 -18.87 4.99
CA GLY A 56 -3.80 -18.33 5.19
C GLY A 56 -3.95 -17.53 6.49
N ALA A 57 -3.30 -17.97 7.58
CA ALA A 57 -3.27 -17.24 8.84
C ALA A 57 -2.46 -15.94 8.73
N ASN A 58 -1.28 -15.99 8.09
CA ASN A 58 -0.44 -14.81 7.88
C ASN A 58 -1.12 -13.81 6.94
N HIS A 59 -1.78 -14.28 5.88
CA HIS A 59 -2.53 -13.42 4.97
C HIS A 59 -3.67 -12.69 5.70
N ARG A 60 -4.44 -13.41 6.52
CA ARG A 60 -5.47 -12.80 7.37
C ARG A 60 -4.89 -11.79 8.37
N ALA A 61 -3.79 -12.12 9.04
CA ALA A 61 -3.14 -11.21 9.98
C ALA A 61 -2.58 -9.95 9.29
N VAL A 62 -2.09 -10.07 8.06
CA VAL A 62 -1.63 -8.93 7.26
C VAL A 62 -2.83 -8.08 6.84
N LEU A 63 -3.90 -8.68 6.33
CA LEU A 63 -5.13 -7.95 6.00
C LEU A 63 -5.71 -7.26 7.23
N GLU A 64 -5.79 -7.96 8.36
CA GLU A 64 -6.25 -7.41 9.63
C GLU A 64 -5.36 -6.27 10.11
N ARG A 65 -4.03 -6.34 9.94
CA ARG A 65 -3.14 -5.21 10.25
C ARG A 65 -3.32 -4.01 9.33
N LEU A 66 -3.65 -4.25 8.06
CA LEU A 66 -3.92 -3.20 7.08
C LEU A 66 -5.31 -2.57 7.28
N THR A 67 -6.27 -3.33 7.80
CA THR A 67 -7.64 -2.87 8.07
C THR A 67 -7.87 -2.47 9.52
N ALA A 68 -7.00 -2.86 10.45
CA ALA A 68 -7.10 -2.52 11.86
C ALA A 68 -6.99 -0.99 12.00
N PRO A 69 -8.01 -0.32 12.54
CA PRO A 69 -7.92 1.08 12.85
C PRO A 69 -6.80 1.25 13.88
N THR A 70 -5.78 2.02 13.53
CA THR A 70 -4.71 2.39 14.46
C THR A 70 -5.35 3.06 15.67
N GLN A 71 -5.18 2.51 16.88
CA GLN A 71 -5.79 3.00 18.13
C GLN A 71 -5.26 4.38 18.62
N ALA A 72 -4.58 5.14 17.76
CA ALA A 72 -4.36 6.56 18.03
C ALA A 72 -5.73 7.27 17.90
N PRO A 73 -6.03 8.31 18.70
CA PRO A 73 -7.17 9.16 18.40
C PRO A 73 -7.00 9.62 16.95
N THR A 74 -7.96 9.23 16.10
CA THR A 74 -8.00 9.65 14.70
C THR A 74 -8.32 11.14 14.73
N GLU A 75 -7.32 11.99 14.94
CA GLU A 75 -7.43 13.37 14.48
C GLU A 75 -7.84 13.25 13.03
N THR A 76 -9.08 13.63 12.74
CA THR A 76 -9.56 13.53 11.37
C THR A 76 -8.65 14.43 10.55
N LEU A 77 -8.26 13.98 9.35
CA LEU A 77 -7.39 14.78 8.47
C LEU A 77 -7.92 16.23 8.33
N ASP A 78 -9.23 16.39 8.37
CA ASP A 78 -9.92 17.67 8.42
C ASP A 78 -9.56 18.53 9.64
N GLU A 79 -9.47 17.99 10.85
CA GLU A 79 -9.05 18.74 12.05
C GLU A 79 -7.63 19.31 11.91
N VAL A 80 -6.70 18.51 11.37
CA VAL A 80 -5.33 18.96 11.12
C VAL A 80 -5.31 20.08 10.08
N LEU A 81 -6.07 19.93 9.01
CA LEU A 81 -6.14 20.94 7.95
C LEU A 81 -6.86 22.21 8.43
N ASP A 82 -7.88 22.10 9.28
CA ASP A 82 -8.57 23.23 9.89
C ASP A 82 -7.66 23.96 10.89
N ALA A 83 -6.81 23.24 11.63
CA ALA A 83 -5.78 23.85 12.48
C ALA A 83 -4.75 24.65 11.65
N LEU A 84 -4.38 24.14 10.47
CA LEU A 84 -3.52 24.86 9.54
C LEU A 84 -4.18 26.11 8.95
N ASP A 85 -5.48 26.04 8.63
CA ASP A 85 -6.23 27.21 8.16
C ASP A 85 -6.28 28.29 9.26
N ARG A 86 -6.55 27.90 10.52
CA ARG A 86 -6.50 28.82 11.68
C ARG A 86 -5.12 29.42 11.91
N LEU A 87 -4.06 28.65 11.70
CA LEU A 87 -2.69 29.14 11.80
C LEU A 87 -2.40 30.21 10.74
N ASP A 88 -2.84 29.97 9.49
CA ASP A 88 -2.67 30.92 8.40
C ASP A 88 -3.48 32.21 8.64
N ASP A 89 -4.71 32.09 9.16
CA ASP A 89 -5.54 33.23 9.56
C ASP A 89 -4.95 34.02 10.73
N ALA A 90 -4.43 33.32 11.75
CA ALA A 90 -3.73 33.95 12.85
C ALA A 90 -2.52 34.75 12.32
N ARG A 91 -1.74 34.17 11.40
CA ARG A 91 -0.60 34.86 10.79
C ARG A 91 -1.01 36.10 10.00
N ARG A 92 -2.13 36.05 9.25
CA ARG A 92 -2.63 37.20 8.47
C ARG A 92 -3.21 38.32 9.33
N SER A 93 -3.72 38.00 10.53
CA SER A 93 -4.31 38.98 11.44
C SER A 93 -3.29 39.71 12.32
N LEU A 94 -2.03 39.26 12.34
CA LEU A 94 -0.94 39.95 13.03
C LEU A 94 -0.62 41.27 12.32
N GLY A 95 -0.53 42.35 13.11
CA GLY A 95 -0.08 43.66 12.64
C GLY A 95 1.44 43.75 12.49
N ALA A 96 1.91 44.86 11.91
CA ALA A 96 3.33 45.11 11.66
C ALA A 96 4.19 45.05 12.94
N ASP A 97 3.62 45.43 14.09
CA ASP A 97 4.32 45.42 15.39
C ASP A 97 4.65 44.02 15.91
N GLN A 98 4.07 42.98 15.31
CA GLN A 98 4.25 41.57 15.69
C GLN A 98 5.02 40.76 14.63
N ALA A 99 5.88 41.43 13.84
CA ALA A 99 6.64 40.82 12.75
C ALA A 99 7.40 39.54 13.16
N ALA A 100 8.08 39.55 14.31
CA ALA A 100 8.82 38.38 14.80
C ALA A 100 7.91 37.16 15.08
N VAL A 101 6.67 37.40 15.53
CA VAL A 101 5.67 36.34 15.74
C VAL A 101 5.17 35.84 14.39
N ALA A 102 4.88 36.74 13.45
CA ALA A 102 4.42 36.39 12.11
C ALA A 102 5.45 35.52 11.37
N ASP A 103 6.74 35.84 11.50
CA ASP A 103 7.85 35.04 10.94
C ASP A 103 7.95 33.66 11.60
N GLY A 104 7.79 33.61 12.93
CA GLY A 104 7.73 32.35 13.68
C GLY A 104 6.60 31.44 13.19
N LEU A 105 5.39 31.99 13.04
CA LEU A 105 4.23 31.26 12.51
C LEU A 105 4.45 30.83 11.06
N ALA A 106 5.06 31.67 10.21
CA ALA A 106 5.41 31.30 8.84
C ALA A 106 6.37 30.10 8.79
N GLY A 107 7.37 30.07 9.68
CA GLY A 107 8.29 28.94 9.82
C GLY A 107 7.59 27.64 10.24
N ILE A 108 6.59 27.74 11.13
CA ILE A 108 5.75 26.62 11.54
C ILE A 108 4.88 26.14 10.36
N SER A 109 4.16 27.03 9.68
CA SER A 109 3.35 26.70 8.49
C SER A 109 4.19 25.96 7.45
N LEU A 110 5.37 26.48 7.10
CA LEU A 110 6.26 25.85 6.12
C LEU A 110 6.73 24.45 6.54
N ARG A 111 6.97 24.21 7.84
CA ARG A 111 7.35 22.88 8.33
C ARG A 111 6.17 21.91 8.26
N LEU A 112 4.97 22.37 8.62
CA LEU A 112 3.76 21.54 8.57
C LEU A 112 3.35 21.23 7.13
N GLU A 113 3.47 22.19 6.21
CA GLU A 113 3.26 21.98 4.77
C GLU A 113 4.18 20.89 4.21
N ARG A 114 5.47 20.91 4.57
CA ARG A 114 6.40 19.84 4.20
C ARG A 114 6.02 18.49 4.80
N PHE A 115 5.55 18.50 6.05
CA PHE A 115 5.13 17.28 6.75
C PHE A 115 3.90 16.63 6.10
N ILE A 116 2.90 17.41 5.67
CA ILE A 116 1.74 16.88 4.96
C ILE A 116 2.10 16.49 3.52
N ALA A 117 2.99 17.24 2.85
CA ALA A 117 3.49 16.92 1.52
C ALA A 117 4.23 15.57 1.49
N ALA A 118 5.00 15.25 2.53
CA ALA A 118 5.64 13.94 2.68
C ALA A 118 4.64 12.78 2.79
N ARG A 119 3.37 13.06 3.10
CA ARG A 119 2.25 12.10 3.12
C ARG A 119 1.39 12.15 1.86
N GLY A 120 1.87 12.81 0.81
CA GLY A 120 1.19 12.95 -0.48
C GLY A 120 0.04 13.95 -0.48
N LEU A 121 -0.09 14.77 0.57
CA LEU A 121 -1.14 15.78 0.69
C LEU A 121 -0.66 17.14 0.18
N ARG A 122 -1.51 17.85 -0.56
CA ARG A 122 -1.25 19.21 -1.01
C ARG A 122 -2.40 20.12 -0.64
N ARG A 123 -2.10 21.22 0.04
CA ARG A 123 -3.05 22.32 0.29
C ARG A 123 -3.01 23.31 -0.85
N HIS A 124 -4.17 23.87 -1.17
CA HIS A 124 -4.34 24.93 -2.16
C HIS A 124 -5.02 26.10 -1.45
N ALA A 125 -4.32 27.24 -1.40
CA ALA A 125 -4.79 28.44 -0.69
C ALA A 125 -4.39 29.72 -1.44
N ASP A 126 -4.33 29.65 -2.77
CA ASP A 126 -3.91 30.75 -3.62
C ASP A 126 -4.96 31.87 -3.65
N THR A 127 -4.50 33.12 -3.54
CA THR A 127 -5.31 34.34 -3.69
C THR A 127 -4.91 35.10 -4.96
N GLY A 128 -5.72 36.06 -5.39
CA GLY A 128 -5.44 36.91 -6.56
C GLY A 128 -5.66 36.24 -7.93
N ALA A 129 -6.06 34.97 -7.95
CA ALA A 129 -6.45 34.24 -9.16
C ALA A 129 -7.94 33.87 -9.12
N PRO A 130 -8.58 33.61 -10.28
CA PRO A 130 -9.94 33.09 -10.31
C PRO A 130 -10.05 31.74 -9.57
N PRO A 131 -11.12 31.49 -8.81
CA PRO A 131 -11.30 30.23 -8.12
C PRO A 131 -11.49 29.08 -9.11
N GLN A 132 -10.77 27.99 -8.89
CA GLN A 132 -10.92 26.78 -9.67
C GLN A 132 -12.17 26.03 -9.18
N GLY A 133 -13.24 26.02 -9.98
CA GLY A 133 -14.54 25.49 -9.56
C GLY A 133 -14.57 24.00 -9.18
N GLN A 134 -13.55 23.21 -9.58
CA GLN A 134 -13.41 21.81 -9.16
C GLN A 134 -12.80 21.66 -7.75
N ARG A 135 -12.21 22.71 -7.19
CA ARG A 135 -11.50 22.69 -5.90
C ARG A 135 -12.13 23.60 -4.85
N PHE A 136 -12.77 24.67 -5.29
CA PHE A 136 -13.24 25.73 -4.41
C PHE A 136 -14.72 26.04 -4.61
N ARG A 137 -15.42 26.14 -3.48
CA ARG A 137 -16.75 26.72 -3.37
C ARG A 137 -16.62 28.20 -3.03
N ILE A 138 -17.35 29.04 -3.76
CA ILE A 138 -17.47 30.46 -3.43
C ILE A 138 -18.53 30.60 -2.33
N VAL A 139 -18.13 31.09 -1.17
CA VAL A 139 -19.01 31.24 0.01
C VAL A 139 -19.40 32.68 0.30
N GLY A 140 -18.76 33.64 -0.37
CA GLY A 140 -19.07 35.05 -0.21
C GLY A 140 -18.38 35.93 -1.24
N THR A 141 -18.68 37.22 -1.17
CA THR A 141 -18.07 38.25 -1.99
C THR A 141 -17.65 39.43 -1.14
N GLU A 142 -16.59 40.11 -1.54
CA GLU A 142 -16.07 41.33 -0.91
C GLU A 142 -15.73 42.35 -2.01
N ASP A 143 -15.75 43.63 -1.69
CA ASP A 143 -15.30 44.68 -2.60
C ASP A 143 -13.88 45.13 -2.20
N ASP A 144 -12.90 44.73 -2.99
CA ASP A 144 -11.52 45.18 -2.88
C ASP A 144 -11.13 45.93 -4.17
N PRO A 145 -10.92 47.25 -4.11
CA PRO A 145 -10.56 48.05 -5.28
C PRO A 145 -9.18 47.72 -5.83
N ALA A 146 -8.28 47.13 -5.03
CA ALA A 146 -6.94 46.74 -5.45
C ALA A 146 -6.93 45.46 -6.29
N LEU A 147 -8.00 44.66 -6.25
CA LEU A 147 -8.09 43.39 -6.95
C LEU A 147 -9.00 43.47 -8.18
N ALA A 148 -8.78 42.59 -9.14
CA ALA A 148 -9.67 42.42 -10.29
C ALA A 148 -11.01 41.78 -9.86
N ASP A 149 -12.07 42.01 -10.63
CA ASP A 149 -13.35 41.36 -10.37
C ASP A 149 -13.26 39.84 -10.57
N GLY A 150 -13.92 39.05 -9.71
CA GLY A 150 -14.01 37.59 -9.82
C GLY A 150 -12.78 36.80 -9.36
N VAL A 151 -11.73 37.44 -8.85
CA VAL A 151 -10.56 36.75 -8.26
C VAL A 151 -10.76 36.46 -6.78
N VAL A 152 -10.09 35.45 -6.25
CA VAL A 152 -10.11 35.13 -4.81
C VAL A 152 -9.45 36.27 -4.02
N THR A 153 -10.21 36.93 -3.14
CA THR A 153 -9.68 37.92 -2.18
C THR A 153 -9.10 37.20 -0.97
N ARG A 154 -9.84 36.21 -0.46
CA ARG A 154 -9.49 35.46 0.75
C ARG A 154 -9.90 34.00 0.64
N VAL A 155 -9.04 33.13 1.13
CA VAL A 155 -9.35 31.71 1.36
C VAL A 155 -9.83 31.54 2.79
N VAL A 156 -11.07 31.07 2.97
CA VAL A 156 -11.68 30.78 4.28
C VAL A 156 -11.28 29.38 4.74
N ARG A 157 -11.28 28.43 3.81
CA ARG A 157 -10.85 27.04 4.05
C ARG A 157 -10.02 26.58 2.86
N SER A 158 -8.82 26.07 3.10
CA SER A 158 -7.97 25.62 1.99
C SER A 158 -8.54 24.34 1.35
N ALA A 159 -8.47 24.22 0.03
CA ALA A 159 -8.74 22.94 -0.61
C ALA A 159 -7.56 21.99 -0.36
N ALA A 160 -7.79 20.69 -0.32
CA ALA A 160 -6.71 19.71 -0.19
C ALA A 160 -6.86 18.57 -1.19
N THR A 161 -5.73 18.13 -1.75
CA THR A 161 -5.68 16.99 -2.67
C THR A 161 -4.67 15.95 -2.18
N ARG A 162 -4.90 14.68 -2.57
CA ARG A 162 -3.92 13.60 -2.47
C ARG A 162 -3.63 13.09 -3.89
N GLY A 163 -2.47 13.46 -4.44
CA GLY A 163 -2.27 13.36 -5.88
C GLY A 163 -3.32 14.20 -6.63
N ASP A 164 -4.10 13.55 -7.50
CA ASP A 164 -5.18 14.19 -8.28
C ASP A 164 -6.55 14.11 -7.59
N GLU A 165 -6.68 13.34 -6.51
CA GLU A 165 -7.94 13.19 -5.78
C GLU A 165 -8.20 14.39 -4.89
N LEU A 166 -9.37 15.00 -5.01
CA LEU A 166 -9.85 16.02 -4.08
C LEU A 166 -10.34 15.34 -2.81
N ILE A 167 -9.63 15.57 -1.71
CA ILE A 167 -9.99 15.02 -0.40
C ILE A 167 -10.78 16.02 0.45
N ARG A 168 -10.70 17.31 0.12
CA ARG A 168 -11.39 18.40 0.82
C ARG A 168 -11.65 19.57 -0.12
N GLU A 169 -12.91 19.95 -0.28
CA GLU A 169 -13.30 21.16 -0.98
C GLU A 169 -12.92 22.40 -0.16
N GLY A 170 -12.31 23.38 -0.82
CA GLY A 170 -11.96 24.66 -0.20
C GLY A 170 -13.11 25.66 -0.28
N GLU A 171 -13.05 26.69 0.55
CA GLU A 171 -14.02 27.78 0.59
C GLU A 171 -13.31 29.11 0.41
N VAL A 172 -13.84 29.94 -0.48
CA VAL A 172 -13.23 31.22 -0.85
C VAL A 172 -14.24 32.35 -0.92
N ILE A 173 -13.74 33.56 -0.66
CA ILE A 173 -14.42 34.81 -0.94
C ILE A 173 -13.78 35.40 -2.19
N VAL A 174 -14.61 35.86 -3.11
CA VAL A 174 -14.16 36.47 -4.36
C VAL A 174 -14.44 37.96 -4.38
N ASN A 175 -13.64 38.69 -5.14
CA ASN A 175 -13.87 40.10 -5.34
C ASN A 175 -15.11 40.29 -6.22
N ARG A 176 -16.01 41.18 -5.80
CA ARG A 176 -17.13 41.61 -6.61
C ARG A 176 -17.22 43.12 -6.57
N ARG A 177 -16.85 43.77 -7.68
CA ARG A 177 -16.97 45.23 -7.80
C ARG A 177 -18.46 45.61 -7.89
N ALA A 178 -18.86 46.58 -7.08
CA ALA A 178 -20.17 47.19 -7.25
C ALA A 178 -20.24 47.87 -8.64
N PRO A 179 -21.36 47.75 -9.36
CA PRO A 179 -21.55 48.37 -10.66
C PRO A 179 -21.60 49.90 -10.61
#